data_AF-A0A435D5E9-F1
#
_entry.id   AF-A0A435D5E9-F1
#
_cell.length_a   1.000
_cell.length_b   1.000
_cell.length_c   1.000
_cell.angle_alpha   90.00
_cell.angle_beta   90.00
_cell.angle_gamma   90.00
#
_symmetry.space_group_name_H-M   'P 1'
#
loop_
_entity.id
_entity.type
_entity.pdbx_description
1 polymer ?
#
loop_
_entity_poly.entity_id
_entity_poly.type
_entity_poly.pdbx_seq_one_letter_code
_entity_poly.pdbx_strand_id
1 'polypeptide(L)' 'MSMTYYTLGNSGLRVSRLALGTMTFGTEWGWGADRDAARAMFD' A
#
# COMPACT_ATOMS: atom_id res chain seq x y z
N MET A 1 0.58 -5.84 17.98
CA MET A 1 0.19 -4.41 17.88
C MET A 1 -1.23 -4.38 17.32
N SER A 2 -2.21 -3.77 17.99
CA SER A 2 -3.58 -3.70 17.44
C SER A 2 -3.61 -2.68 16.30
N MET A 3 -4.31 -2.98 15.20
CA MET A 3 -4.40 -2.08 14.04
C MET A 3 -5.37 -0.93 14.34
N THR A 4 -4.83 0.29 14.50
CA THR A 4 -5.62 1.49 14.81
C THR A 4 -5.95 2.27 13.53
N TYR A 5 -7.23 2.59 13.34
CA TYR A 5 -7.73 3.34 12.18
C TYR A 5 -8.26 4.73 12.57
N TYR A 6 -8.08 5.69 11.66
CA TYR A 6 -8.37 7.12 11.81
C TYR A 6 -9.26 7.62 10.68
N THR A 7 -10.02 8.70 10.89
CA THR A 7 -10.83 9.31 9.85
C THR A 7 -9.97 10.12 8.88
N LEU A 8 -10.18 9.94 7.58
CA LEU A 8 -9.55 10.78 6.55
C LEU A 8 -10.38 12.04 6.34
N GLY A 9 -10.19 13.05 7.19
CA GLY A 9 -10.97 14.29 7.13
C GLY A 9 -12.49 14.04 7.19
N ASN A 10 -13.25 14.73 6.34
CA ASN A 10 -14.71 14.60 6.23
C ASN A 10 -15.17 13.56 5.19
N SER A 11 -14.29 12.66 4.75
CA SER A 11 -14.61 11.67 3.70
C SER A 11 -15.45 10.48 4.19
N GLY A 12 -15.54 10.28 5.51
CA GLY A 12 -16.14 9.08 6.11
C GLY A 12 -15.25 7.82 6.04
N LEU A 13 -14.08 7.89 5.40
CA LEU A 13 -13.15 6.76 5.28
C LEU A 13 -12.34 6.57 6.58
N ARG A 14 -12.12 5.30 6.95
CA ARG A 14 -11.20 4.89 8.02
C ARG A 14 -9.90 4.38 7.41
N VAL A 15 -8.77 4.97 7.78
CA VAL A 15 -7.44 4.67 7.22
C VAL A 15 -6.43 4.40 8.33
N SER A 16 -5.39 3.64 8.01
CA SER A 16 -4.22 3.50 8.90
C SER A 16 -3.34 4.76 8.81
N ARG A 17 -2.39 4.95 9.75
CA ARG A 17 -1.38 6.02 9.64
C ARG A 17 -0.25 5.71 8.64
N LEU A 18 -0.25 4.50 8.10
CA LEU A 18 0.68 4.07 7.07
C LEU A 18 -0.07 3.85 5.75
N ALA A 19 0.61 4.13 4.65
CA ALA A 19 0.14 3.85 3.31
C ALA A 19 1.20 3.02 2.58
N LEU A 20 0.76 1.97 1.88
CA LEU A 20 1.62 1.22 0.98
C LEU A 20 1.74 1.99 -0.34
N GLY A 21 2.90 2.60 -0.57
CA GLY A 21 3.21 3.21 -1.86
C GLY A 21 3.54 2.14 -2.90
N THR A 22 2.93 2.22 -4.09
CA THR A 22 3.06 1.21 -5.16
C THR A 22 3.87 1.72 -6.36
N MET A 23 4.69 2.75 -6.18
CA MET A 23 5.48 3.36 -7.27
C MET A 23 6.44 2.35 -7.94
N THR A 24 6.89 1.34 -7.18
CA THR A 24 7.82 0.30 -7.64
C THR A 24 7.14 -1.01 -8.01
N PHE A 25 5.80 -1.07 -8.01
CA PHE A 25 5.08 -2.27 -8.45
C PHE A 25 5.02 -2.29 -9.97
N GLY A 26 5.37 -3.41 -10.59
CA GLY A 26 5.53 -3.54 -12.04
C GLY A 26 6.99 -3.47 -12.46
N THR A 27 7.26 -3.88 -13.70
CA THR A 27 8.61 -3.95 -14.28
C THR A 27 8.72 -3.16 -15.60
N GLU A 28 7.68 -2.42 -15.97
CA GLU A 28 7.56 -1.68 -17.24
C GLU A 28 8.65 -0.61 -17.40
N TRP A 29 9.18 -0.11 -16.28
CA TRP A 29 10.27 0.87 -16.25
C TRP A 29 11.67 0.22 -16.39
N GLY A 30 11.74 -1.08 -16.66
CA GLY A 30 12.98 -1.86 -16.71
C GLY A 30 13.54 -2.26 -15.34
N TRP A 31 12.86 -1.86 -14.26
CA TRP A 31 13.16 -2.22 -12.87
C TRP A 31 11.87 -2.11 -12.03
N GLY A 32 11.79 -2.87 -10.94
CA GLY A 32 10.66 -2.86 -10.00
C GLY A 32 10.32 -4.25 -9.47
N ALA A 33 9.24 -4.34 -8.70
CA ALA A 33 8.73 -5.59 -8.14
C ALA A 33 7.80 -6.25 -9.15
N ASP A 34 8.13 -7.47 -9.57
CA ASP A 34 7.21 -8.29 -10.35
C ASP A 34 5.95 -8.64 -9.55
N ARG A 35 4.99 -9.30 -10.21
CA ARG A 35 3.69 -9.62 -9.62
C ARG A 35 3.80 -10.41 -8.32
N ASP A 36 4.72 -11.37 -8.24
CA ASP A 36 4.82 -12.28 -7.10
C ASP A 36 5.50 -11.56 -5.93
N ALA A 37 6.54 -10.77 -6.19
CA ALA A 37 7.17 -9.92 -5.20
C ALA A 37 6.20 -8.85 -4.66
N ALA A 38 5.45 -8.18 -5.54
CA ALA A 38 4.46 -7.18 -5.16
C ALA A 38 3.31 -7.80 -4.33
N ARG A 39 2.91 -9.03 -4.64
CA ARG A 39 1.92 -9.78 -3.84
C ARG A 39 2.46 -10.06 -2.44
N ALA A 40 3.69 -10.54 -2.32
CA ALA A 40 4.33 -10.81 -1.03
C ALA A 40 4.53 -9.55 -0.17
N MET A 41 4.63 -8.37 -0.79
CA MET A 41 4.67 -7.09 -0.07
C MET A 41 3.29 -6.62 0.43
N PHE A 42 2.22 -7.03 -0.23
CA PHE A 42 0.85 -6.63 0.10
C PHE A 42 0.22 -7.53 1.17
N ASP A 43 0.50 -8.83 1.09
CA ASP A 43 -0.01 -9.84 2.03
C ASP A 43 0.59 -9.67 3.44
#